data_AF-A0A1G3UEL2-F1
#
_entry.id   AF-A0A1G3UEL2-F1
#
_cell.length_a   1.000
_cell.length_b   1.000
_cell.length_c   1.000
_cell.angle_alpha   90.00
_cell.angle_beta   90.00
_cell.angle_gamma   90.00
#
_symmetry.space_group_name_H-M   'P 1'
#
loop_
_entity.id
_entity.type
_entity.pdbx_description
1 polymer ?
#
loop_
_entity_poly.entity_id
_entity_poly.type
_entity_poly.pdbx_seq_one_letter_code
_entity_poly.pdbx_strand_id
1 'polypeptide(L)'
;MITNEDLLKEVSQKELLQLSDVNATGEIDQSIIDDCMQDTISFISSFITIPSNPSPLLKDIAVDLTVIELKKRNGFPKESIKEVQEKCESLLLKMAAKKIPTEVTTSGAKSPVQKKRSFVHNSQRLDLTGL
;
A
#
# COMPACT_ATOMS: atom_id res chain seq x y z
N MET A 1 -10.81 -3.96 7.25
CA MET A 1 -9.49 -3.45 6.84
C MET A 1 -9.65 -2.19 5.99
N ILE A 2 -10.39 -2.30 4.89
CA ILE A 2 -10.85 -1.19 4.05
C ILE A 2 -12.39 -1.15 4.05
N THR A 3 -13.00 -0.07 3.56
CA THR A 3 -14.46 0.08 3.38
C THR A 3 -14.80 0.50 1.95
N ASN A 4 -16.09 0.51 1.60
CA ASN A 4 -16.55 1.06 0.32
C ASN A 4 -16.12 2.52 0.09
N GLU A 5 -16.05 3.31 1.16
CA GLU A 5 -15.58 4.70 1.07
C GLU A 5 -14.12 4.77 0.65
N ASP A 6 -13.30 3.78 1.05
CA ASP A 6 -11.91 3.69 0.63
C ASP A 6 -11.80 3.31 -0.85
N LEU A 7 -12.65 2.40 -1.34
CA LEU A 7 -12.74 2.08 -2.77
C LEU A 7 -13.14 3.31 -3.60
N LEU A 8 -14.15 4.06 -3.14
CA LEU A 8 -14.67 5.23 -3.86
C LEU A 8 -13.69 6.41 -3.94
N LYS A 9 -12.60 6.40 -3.17
CA LYS A 9 -11.51 7.38 -3.31
C LYS A 9 -10.65 7.11 -4.54
N GLU A 10 -10.55 5.84 -4.97
CA GLU A 10 -9.69 5.43 -6.09
C GLU A 10 -10.46 5.07 -7.36
N VAL A 11 -11.67 4.53 -7.23
CA VAL A 11 -12.55 4.22 -8.37
C VAL A 11 -13.85 4.99 -8.28
N SER A 12 -14.32 5.50 -9.43
CA SER A 12 -15.60 6.21 -9.49
C SER A 12 -16.76 5.29 -9.15
N GLN A 13 -17.87 5.83 -8.62
CA GLN A 13 -19.08 5.05 -8.34
C GLN A 13 -19.60 4.31 -9.59
N LYS A 14 -19.45 4.90 -10.78
CA LYS A 14 -19.83 4.28 -12.05
C LYS A 14 -18.93 3.08 -12.38
N GLU A 15 -17.63 3.20 -12.17
CA GLU A 15 -16.69 2.09 -12.38
C GLU A 15 -16.95 0.98 -11.37
N LEU A 16 -17.18 1.32 -10.10
CA LEU A 16 -17.51 0.34 -9.06
C LEU A 16 -18.81 -0.40 -9.37
N LEU A 17 -19.82 0.30 -9.89
CA LEU A 17 -21.05 -0.32 -10.40
C LEU A 17 -20.75 -1.28 -11.55
N GLN A 18 -20.01 -0.84 -12.57
CA GLN A 18 -19.67 -1.69 -13.71
C GLN A 18 -18.87 -2.92 -13.32
N LEU A 19 -18.04 -2.81 -12.29
CA LEU A 19 -17.20 -3.89 -11.81
C LEU A 19 -17.91 -4.86 -10.86
N SER A 20 -18.96 -4.41 -10.17
CA SER A 20 -19.73 -5.24 -9.23
C SER A 20 -20.99 -5.84 -9.86
N ASP A 21 -21.59 -5.17 -10.84
CA ASP A 21 -22.86 -5.58 -11.45
C ASP A 21 -22.69 -6.71 -12.48
N VAL A 22 -22.41 -7.91 -11.99
CA VAL A 22 -22.27 -9.12 -12.83
C VAL A 22 -23.60 -9.56 -13.45
N ASN A 23 -24.72 -9.22 -12.82
CA ASN A 23 -26.06 -9.64 -13.23
C ASN A 23 -26.80 -8.58 -14.07
N ALA A 24 -26.14 -7.47 -14.42
CA ALA A 24 -26.72 -6.34 -15.16
C ALA A 24 -28.01 -5.78 -14.54
N THR A 25 -28.07 -5.72 -13.20
CA THR A 25 -29.21 -5.18 -12.44
C THR A 25 -29.26 -3.65 -12.45
N GLY A 26 -28.13 -3.00 -12.77
CA GLY A 26 -27.96 -1.55 -12.69
C GLY A 26 -27.67 -1.06 -11.26
N GLU A 27 -27.45 -1.96 -10.30
CA GLU A 27 -27.16 -1.63 -8.91
C GLU A 27 -25.81 -2.21 -8.47
N ILE A 28 -25.17 -1.57 -7.49
CA ILE A 28 -23.90 -2.05 -6.93
C ILE A 28 -24.17 -3.33 -6.15
N ASP A 29 -23.53 -4.43 -6.57
CA ASP A 29 -23.62 -5.70 -5.85
C ASP A 29 -22.58 -5.74 -4.72
N GLN A 30 -23.04 -5.47 -3.49
CA GLN A 30 -22.18 -5.48 -2.31
C GLN A 30 -21.58 -6.86 -2.03
N SER A 31 -22.28 -7.95 -2.37
CA SER A 31 -21.79 -9.30 -2.08
C SER A 31 -20.51 -9.60 -2.86
N ILE A 32 -20.44 -9.14 -4.11
CA ILE A 32 -19.27 -9.29 -4.96
C ILE A 32 -18.10 -8.44 -4.45
N ILE A 33 -18.39 -7.23 -3.98
CA ILE A 33 -17.38 -6.36 -3.37
C ILE A 33 -16.81 -7.00 -2.11
N ASP A 34 -17.68 -7.48 -1.22
CA ASP A 34 -17.29 -8.10 0.05
C ASP A 34 -16.45 -9.38 -0.19
N ASP A 35 -16.83 -10.20 -1.16
CA ASP A 35 -16.04 -11.38 -1.55
C ASP A 35 -14.65 -10.98 -2.05
N CYS A 36 -14.55 -10.00 -2.97
CA CYS A 36 -13.25 -9.50 -3.47
C CYS A 36 -12.39 -8.90 -2.35
N MET A 37 -13.02 -8.20 -1.40
CA MET A 37 -12.34 -7.67 -0.22
C MET A 37 -11.80 -8.79 0.67
N GLN A 38 -12.58 -9.87 0.85
CA GLN A 38 -12.18 -11.03 1.64
C GLN A 38 -11.05 -11.82 0.96
N ASP A 39 -11.10 -11.98 -0.36
CA ASP A 39 -10.04 -12.58 -1.16
C ASP A 39 -8.73 -11.77 -1.01
N THR A 40 -8.85 -10.43 -1.08
CA THR A 40 -7.72 -9.52 -0.90
C THR A 40 -7.13 -9.59 0.51
N ILE A 41 -7.97 -9.60 1.55
CA ILE A 41 -7.53 -9.76 2.95
C ILE A 41 -6.79 -11.08 3.11
N SER A 42 -7.31 -12.17 2.53
CA SER A 42 -6.69 -13.49 2.58
C SER A 42 -5.33 -13.50 1.88
N PHE A 43 -5.23 -12.85 0.72
CA PHE A 43 -3.97 -12.70 0.00
C PHE A 43 -2.93 -11.92 0.81
N ILE A 44 -3.29 -10.75 1.35
CA ILE A 44 -2.38 -9.94 2.19
C ILE A 44 -1.94 -10.72 3.43
N SER A 45 -2.86 -11.48 4.04
CA SER A 45 -2.58 -12.31 5.21
C SER A 45 -1.54 -13.41 4.97
N SER A 46 -1.31 -13.79 3.71
CA SER A 46 -0.24 -14.72 3.33
C SER A 46 1.17 -14.10 3.44
N PHE A 47 1.29 -12.77 3.39
CA PHE A 47 2.56 -12.05 3.51
C PHE A 47 2.82 -11.55 4.92
N ILE A 48 1.80 -11.02 5.58
CA ILE A 48 1.91 -10.33 6.87
C ILE A 48 0.71 -10.61 7.76
N THR A 49 0.93 -10.54 9.07
CA THR A 49 -0.19 -10.42 10.02
C THR A 49 -0.79 -9.03 9.90
N ILE A 50 -2.07 -8.94 9.53
CA ILE A 50 -2.78 -7.66 9.39
C ILE A 50 -3.00 -7.06 10.79
N PRO A 51 -2.48 -5.85 11.05
CA PRO A 51 -2.66 -5.19 12.35
C PRO A 51 -4.06 -4.60 12.50
N SER A 52 -4.46 -4.33 13.74
CA SER A 52 -5.74 -3.71 14.08
C SER A 52 -5.86 -2.28 13.51
N ASN A 53 -4.74 -1.56 13.42
CA ASN A 53 -4.66 -0.20 12.88
C ASN A 53 -3.71 -0.13 11.67
N PRO A 54 -4.14 -0.64 10.49
CA PRO A 54 -3.27 -0.71 9.32
C PRO A 54 -2.78 0.67 8.88
N SER A 55 -1.52 0.72 8.42
CA SER A 55 -0.94 1.95 7.86
C SER A 55 -1.73 2.40 6.62
N PRO A 56 -1.77 3.71 6.30
CA PRO A 56 -2.46 4.20 5.10
C PRO A 56 -2.00 3.47 3.84
N LEU A 57 -0.69 3.27 3.68
CA LEU A 57 -0.12 2.52 2.57
C LEU A 57 -0.65 1.07 2.49
N LEU A 58 -0.85 0.41 3.64
CA LEU A 58 -1.41 -0.93 3.65
C LEU A 58 -2.90 -0.94 3.26
N LYS A 59 -3.65 0.13 3.58
CA LYS A 59 -5.02 0.31 3.08
C LYS A 59 -5.03 0.54 1.57
N ASP A 60 -4.14 1.40 1.05
CA ASP A 60 -4.03 1.69 -0.38
C ASP A 60 -3.73 0.41 -1.17
N ILE A 61 -2.79 -0.41 -0.69
CA ILE A 61 -2.49 -1.73 -1.28
C ILE A 61 -3.73 -2.63 -1.29
N ALA A 62 -4.52 -2.64 -0.21
CA ALA A 62 -5.74 -3.45 -0.16
C ALA A 62 -6.82 -2.93 -1.12
N VAL A 63 -6.94 -1.62 -1.31
CA VAL A 63 -7.84 -1.04 -2.32
C VAL A 63 -7.40 -1.46 -3.72
N ASP A 64 -6.12 -1.28 -4.08
CA ASP A 64 -5.57 -1.65 -5.38
C ASP A 64 -5.80 -3.13 -5.70
N LEU A 65 -5.51 -4.01 -4.74
CA LEU A 65 -5.71 -5.45 -4.92
C LEU A 65 -7.19 -5.83 -5.02
N THR A 66 -8.08 -5.17 -4.28
CA THR A 66 -9.52 -5.40 -4.40
C THR A 66 -10.05 -4.99 -5.77
N VAL A 67 -9.59 -3.85 -6.30
CA VAL A 67 -9.92 -3.39 -7.66
C VAL A 67 -9.38 -4.37 -8.72
N ILE A 68 -8.19 -4.94 -8.50
CA ILE A 68 -7.63 -5.98 -9.37
C ILE A 68 -8.53 -7.23 -9.36
N GLU A 69 -8.98 -7.70 -8.20
CA GLU A 69 -9.86 -8.88 -8.13
C GLU A 69 -11.21 -8.63 -8.82
N LEU A 70 -11.80 -7.44 -8.62
CA LEU A 70 -12.98 -7.01 -9.36
C LEU A 70 -12.74 -7.02 -10.88
N LYS A 71 -11.61 -6.48 -11.35
CA LYS A 71 -11.25 -6.51 -12.78
C LYS A 71 -11.02 -7.93 -13.30
N LYS A 72 -10.40 -8.82 -12.53
CA LYS A 72 -10.22 -10.23 -12.88
C LYS A 72 -11.56 -10.94 -13.07
N ARG A 73 -12.52 -10.72 -12.16
CA ARG A 73 -13.87 -11.29 -12.26
C ARG A 73 -14.61 -10.82 -13.52
N ASN A 74 -14.35 -9.59 -13.96
CA ASN A 74 -14.89 -9.03 -15.20
C ASN A 74 -14.07 -9.39 -16.47
N GLY A 75 -13.09 -10.28 -16.38
CA GLY A 75 -12.35 -10.77 -17.53
C GLY A 75 -11.36 -9.77 -18.15
N PHE A 76 -10.88 -8.79 -17.37
CA PHE A 76 -9.85 -7.86 -17.85
C PHE A 76 -8.54 -8.61 -18.21
N PRO A 77 -7.80 -8.16 -19.25
CA PRO A 77 -6.53 -8.76 -19.63
C PRO A 77 -5.52 -8.74 -18.47
N LYS A 78 -4.83 -9.86 -18.24
CA LYS A 78 -3.85 -10.00 -17.15
C LYS A 78 -2.76 -8.94 -17.23
N GLU A 79 -2.35 -8.58 -18.44
CA GLU A 79 -1.33 -7.58 -18.71
C GLU A 79 -1.72 -6.20 -18.19
N SER A 80 -3.01 -5.86 -18.20
CA SER A 80 -3.51 -4.56 -17.75
C SER A 80 -3.52 -4.39 -16.22
N ILE A 81 -3.49 -5.50 -15.48
CA ILE A 81 -3.51 -5.52 -14.01
C ILE A 81 -2.14 -5.93 -13.41
N LYS A 82 -1.27 -6.53 -14.21
CA LYS A 82 -0.01 -7.15 -13.77
C LYS A 82 0.93 -6.16 -13.10
N GLU A 83 1.12 -4.98 -13.68
CA GLU A 83 2.06 -3.98 -13.14
C GLU A 83 1.65 -3.53 -11.72
N VAL A 84 0.36 -3.25 -11.53
CA VAL A 84 -0.17 -2.84 -10.22
C VAL A 84 -0.08 -3.99 -9.22
N GLN A 85 -0.37 -5.22 -9.65
CA GLN A 85 -0.23 -6.41 -8.81
C GLN A 85 1.23 -6.61 -8.35
N GLU A 86 2.20 -6.58 -9.27
CA GLU A 86 3.62 -6.74 -8.95
C GLU A 86 4.14 -5.63 -8.02
N LYS A 87 3.66 -4.39 -8.20
CA LYS A 87 3.96 -3.27 -7.31
C LYS A 87 3.44 -3.54 -5.89
N CYS A 88 2.19 -4.00 -5.77
CA CYS A 88 1.59 -4.35 -4.48
C CYS A 88 2.35 -5.49 -3.79
N GLU A 89 2.65 -6.56 -4.51
CA GLU A 89 3.43 -7.70 -4.01
C GLU A 89 4.82 -7.27 -3.53
N SER A 90 5.52 -6.42 -4.30
CA SER A 90 6.82 -5.88 -3.90
C SER A 90 6.76 -5.07 -2.60
N LEU A 91 5.70 -4.30 -2.39
CA LEU A 91 5.48 -3.55 -1.15
C LEU A 91 5.15 -4.49 0.02
N LEU A 92 4.28 -5.49 -0.19
CA LEU A 92 3.95 -6.49 0.83
C LEU A 92 5.18 -7.30 1.26
N LEU A 93 6.07 -7.66 0.33
CA LEU A 93 7.34 -8.32 0.66
C LEU A 93 8.25 -7.41 1.51
N LYS A 94 8.30 -6.11 1.22
CA LYS A 94 9.05 -5.15 2.05
C LYS A 94 8.44 -4.98 3.43
N MET A 95 7.11 -5.03 3.54
CA MET A 95 6.38 -5.02 4.81
C MET A 95 6.63 -6.30 5.63
N ALA A 96 6.60 -7.47 4.99
CA ALA A 96 6.93 -8.76 5.60
C ALA A 96 8.38 -8.78 6.12
N ALA A 97 9.31 -8.19 5.37
CA ALA A 97 10.69 -7.97 5.78
C ALA A 97 10.86 -6.86 6.85
N LYS A 98 9.77 -6.27 7.35
CA LYS A 98 9.74 -5.17 8.34
C LYS A 98 10.51 -3.91 7.90
N LYS A 99 10.75 -3.73 6.60
CA LYS A 99 11.39 -2.53 6.02
C LYS A 99 10.41 -1.35 5.92
N ILE A 100 9.12 -1.66 5.81
CA ILE A 100 8.01 -0.71 5.75
C ILE A 100 7.05 -1.03 6.89
N PRO A 101 6.59 -0.03 7.67
CA PRO A 101 5.64 -0.26 8.76
C PRO A 101 4.25 -0.65 8.23
N THR A 102 3.67 -1.67 8.84
CA THR A 102 2.31 -2.18 8.52
C THR A 102 1.22 -1.53 9.36
N GLU A 103 1.58 -0.92 10.49
CA GLU A 103 0.65 -0.31 11.45
C GLU A 103 1.00 1.17 11.63
N VAL A 104 -0.02 2.00 11.86
CA VAL A 104 0.20 3.37 12.32
C VAL A 104 0.68 3.30 13.76
N THR A 105 1.99 3.37 13.96
CA THR A 105 2.53 3.54 15.31
C THR A 105 2.23 4.97 15.77
N THR A 106 1.32 5.10 16.74
CA THR A 106 1.20 6.29 17.59
C THR A 106 2.42 6.40 18.51
N SER A 107 3.62 6.22 17.97
CA SER A 107 4.86 6.44 18.71
C SER A 107 5.09 7.94 18.76
N GLY A 108 4.74 8.51 19.91
CA GLY A 108 5.08 9.88 20.28
C GLY A 108 6.52 10.20 19.90
N ALA A 109 6.70 11.40 19.35
CA ALA A 109 7.95 12.05 18.99
C ALA A 109 9.20 11.22 19.34
N LYS A 110 9.61 10.30 18.44
CA LYS A 110 10.99 9.83 18.47
C LYS A 110 11.82 11.07 18.21
N SER A 111 12.42 11.60 19.26
CA SER A 111 13.28 12.76 19.21
C SER A 111 14.27 12.53 18.07
N PRO A 112 14.49 13.50 17.17
CA PRO A 112 15.38 13.29 16.04
C PRO A 112 16.74 12.86 16.59
N VAL A 113 17.11 11.60 16.32
CA VAL A 113 18.45 11.11 16.64
C VAL A 113 19.36 11.87 15.70
N GLN A 114 20.00 12.92 16.23
CA GLN A 114 21.08 13.60 15.54
C GLN A 114 22.19 12.58 15.31
N LYS A 115 22.15 11.87 14.18
CA LYS A 115 23.34 11.21 13.65
C LYS A 115 24.33 12.34 13.40
N LYS A 116 25.33 12.47 14.27
CA LYS A 116 26.50 13.32 14.03
C LYS A 116 27.02 12.95 12.65
N ARG A 117 26.74 13.78 11.65
CA ARG A 117 27.42 13.71 10.37
C ARG A 117 28.83 14.19 10.66
N SER A 118 29.76 13.24 10.68
CA SER A 118 31.18 13.48 10.88
C SER A 118 31.76 14.23 9.67
N PHE A 119 31.44 15.50 9.54
CA PHE A 119 32.30 16.45 8.84
C PHE A 119 33.18 17.09 9.92
N VAL A 120 34.23 16.37 10.30
CA VAL A 120 35.32 16.95 11.07
C VAL A 120 36.05 17.88 10.11
N HIS A 121 35.77 19.17 10.15
CA HIS A 121 36.64 20.16 9.51
C HIS A 121 37.96 20.14 10.27
N ASN A 122 38.96 19.46 9.72
CA ASN A 122 40.31 19.48 10.26
C ASN A 122 40.94 20.82 9.87
N SER A 123 40.74 21.87 10.68
CA SER A 123 41.38 23.17 10.49
C SER A 123 42.82 23.13 11.05
N GLN A 124 43.67 22.28 10.48
CA GLN A 124 45.11 22.50 10.64
C GLN A 124 45.49 23.66 9.72
N ARG A 125 45.90 24.79 10.32
CA ARG A 125 46.53 25.89 9.57
C ARG A 125 47.77 25.34 8.88
N LEU A 126 47.82 25.45 7.56
CA LEU A 126 49.03 25.24 6.79
C LEU A 126 50.04 26.31 7.22
N ASP A 127 51.12 25.89 7.87
CA ASP A 127 52.23 26.78 8.20
C ASP A 127 53.09 26.93 6.93
N LEU A 128 53.10 28.14 6.36
CA LEU A 128 53.85 28.48 5.17
C LEU A 128 55.17 29.18 5.50
N THR A 129 55.64 29.13 6.75
CA THR A 129 56.95 29.65 7.13
C THR A 129 58.07 28.68 6.72
N GLY A 130 58.30 28.57 5.42
CA GLY A 130 59.37 27.73 4.87
C GLY A 130 59.47 27.68 3.34
N LEU A 131 58.86 28.63 2.63
CA LEU A 131 59.06 28.84 1.18
C LEU A 131 59.93 30.07 0.92
#